data_AF-A0A9E5EYF1-F1
#
_entry.id   AF-A0A9E5EYF1-F1
#
_cell.length_a   1.000
_cell.length_b   1.000
_cell.length_c   1.000
_cell.angle_alpha   90.00
_cell.angle_beta   90.00
_cell.angle_gamma   90.00
#
_symmetry.space_group_name_H-M   'P 1'
#
loop_
_entity.id
_entity.type
_entity.pdbx_description
1 polymer ?
#
loop_
_entity_poly.entity_id
_entity_poly.type
_entity_poly.pdbx_seq_one_letter_code
_entity_poly.pdbx_strand_id
1 'polypeptide(L)'
;DQLKAHQAEDGNLLDTTQVLWGSGMSYGHSHGNANLPTLYAGGKKLGVKHGKHIDFNLPKIGKYNVAEANEHYKICGRPVDDKARLSNLLLTILQRCGVKTEKFQDSTGVLSEVVA
;
A
#
# COMPACT_ATOMS: atom_id res chain seq x y z
N ASP A 1 -16.25 7.82 -11.09
CA ASP A 1 -17.34 7.00 -11.67
C ASP A 1 -17.01 6.49 -13.08
N GLN A 2 -16.25 7.24 -13.88
CA GLN A 2 -15.86 6.90 -15.26
C GLN A 2 -15.31 5.47 -15.43
N LEU A 3 -14.31 5.06 -14.63
CA LEU A 3 -13.72 3.72 -14.74
C LEU A 3 -14.72 2.58 -14.52
N LYS A 4 -15.76 2.80 -13.70
CA LYS A 4 -16.82 1.81 -13.48
C LYS A 4 -17.83 1.78 -14.63
N ALA A 5 -18.04 2.92 -15.29
CA ALA A 5 -19.01 3.06 -16.37
C ALA A 5 -18.52 2.47 -17.70
N HIS A 6 -17.21 2.50 -17.95
CA HIS A 6 -16.63 1.98 -19.19
C HIS A 6 -16.33 0.48 -19.11
N GLN A 7 -16.71 -0.24 -20.17
CA GLN A 7 -16.47 -1.69 -20.32
C GLN A 7 -15.15 -1.96 -21.06
N ALA A 8 -14.51 -3.06 -20.70
CA ALA A 8 -13.47 -3.77 -21.42
C ALA A 8 -13.95 -5.21 -21.70
N GLU A 9 -13.13 -6.01 -22.37
CA GLU A 9 -13.43 -7.40 -22.72
C GLU A 9 -13.86 -8.21 -21.47
N ASP A 10 -13.13 -8.03 -20.36
CA ASP A 10 -13.40 -8.70 -19.10
C ASP A 10 -14.08 -7.77 -18.07
N GLY A 11 -15.19 -7.12 -18.40
CA GLY A 11 -15.98 -6.31 -17.44
C GLY A 11 -15.59 -4.84 -17.38
N ASN A 12 -15.93 -4.12 -16.31
CA ASN A 12 -15.64 -2.68 -16.25
C ASN A 12 -14.15 -2.39 -16.00
N LEU A 13 -13.65 -1.23 -16.45
CA LEU A 13 -12.23 -0.86 -16.33
C LEU A 13 -11.73 -0.83 -14.88
N LEU A 14 -12.59 -0.49 -13.91
CA LEU A 14 -12.19 -0.47 -12.50
C LEU A 14 -11.81 -1.87 -11.99
N ASP A 15 -12.41 -2.94 -12.52
CA ASP A 15 -12.10 -4.31 -12.10
C ASP A 15 -10.72 -4.78 -12.57
N THR A 16 -10.17 -4.21 -13.65
CA THR A 16 -8.87 -4.55 -14.25
C THR A 16 -7.80 -3.47 -14.09
N THR A 17 -8.14 -2.32 -13.50
CA THR A 17 -7.21 -1.22 -13.23
C THR A 17 -6.82 -1.19 -11.77
N GLN A 18 -5.52 -1.11 -11.49
CA GLN A 18 -4.99 -0.83 -10.15
C GLN A 18 -4.66 0.65 -10.02
N VAL A 19 -5.22 1.31 -9.00
CA VAL A 19 -4.93 2.71 -8.69
C VAL A 19 -4.23 2.78 -7.34
N LEU A 20 -3.01 3.29 -7.34
CA LEU A 20 -2.28 3.67 -6.13
C LEU A 20 -2.22 5.20 -6.07
N TRP A 21 -2.70 5.77 -4.98
CA TRP A 21 -2.68 7.21 -4.74
C TRP A 21 -2.13 7.52 -3.35
N GLY A 22 -1.26 8.50 -3.25
CA GLY A 22 -0.62 8.87 -1.97
C GLY A 22 0.71 9.56 -2.19
N SER A 23 1.52 9.60 -1.13
CA SER A 23 2.89 10.12 -1.20
C SER A 23 3.90 8.98 -1.28
N GLY A 24 5.02 9.22 -1.97
CA GLY A 24 6.20 8.36 -1.90
C GLY A 24 7.08 8.61 -0.68
N MET A 25 6.85 9.69 0.07
CA MET A 25 7.64 10.10 1.23
C MET A 25 6.77 10.74 2.32
N SER A 26 7.02 10.36 3.58
CA SER A 26 6.39 10.96 4.77
C SER A 26 7.33 11.90 5.50
N TYR A 27 8.65 11.78 5.27
CA TYR A 27 9.65 12.61 5.93
C TYR A 27 10.64 13.18 4.92
N GLY A 28 10.47 14.47 4.58
CA GLY A 28 11.22 15.13 3.51
C GLY A 28 12.72 15.26 3.77
N HIS A 29 13.16 15.44 5.03
CA HIS A 29 14.57 15.62 5.34
C HIS A 29 15.43 14.38 5.03
N SER A 30 14.94 13.19 5.38
CA SER A 30 15.68 11.93 5.15
C SER A 30 15.10 11.09 4.01
N HIS A 31 14.15 11.62 3.23
CA HIS A 31 13.39 10.89 2.22
C HIS A 31 12.75 9.59 2.78
N GLY A 32 12.23 9.65 4.01
CA GLY A 32 11.60 8.50 4.67
C GLY A 32 10.30 8.09 3.97
N ASN A 33 10.13 6.78 3.75
CA ASN A 33 9.02 6.19 3.01
C ASN A 33 8.11 5.29 3.88
N ALA A 34 8.13 5.48 5.20
CA ALA A 34 7.31 4.72 6.14
C ALA A 34 6.09 5.52 6.61
N ASN A 35 5.06 4.84 7.11
CA ASN A 35 3.83 5.47 7.62
C ASN A 35 3.20 6.46 6.61
N LEU A 36 3.14 6.04 5.35
CA LEU A 36 2.63 6.84 4.24
C LEU A 36 1.10 6.80 4.20
N PRO A 37 0.41 7.94 4.02
CA PRO A 37 -0.99 7.92 3.63
C PRO A 37 -1.10 7.42 2.19
N THR A 38 -1.61 6.21 2.02
CA THR A 38 -1.77 5.57 0.71
C THR A 38 -3.16 4.98 0.57
N LEU A 39 -3.73 5.14 -0.62
CA LEU A 39 -4.99 4.56 -1.06
C LEU A 39 -4.72 3.63 -2.23
N TYR A 40 -5.21 2.41 -2.12
CA TYR A 40 -5.13 1.40 -3.16
C TYR A 40 -6.55 0.96 -3.52
N ALA A 41 -6.89 0.99 -4.81
CA ALA A 41 -8.25 0.75 -5.30
C ALA A 41 -8.26 0.05 -6.67
N GLY A 42 -9.39 -0.56 -7.01
CA GLY A 42 -9.60 -1.27 -8.29
C GLY A 42 -8.94 -2.65 -8.35
N GLY A 43 -8.90 -3.27 -9.52
CA GLY A 43 -8.19 -4.53 -9.71
C GLY A 43 -8.88 -5.74 -9.08
N LYS A 44 -10.20 -5.69 -8.85
CA LYS A 44 -10.96 -6.82 -8.28
C LYS A 44 -10.77 -8.11 -9.08
N LYS A 45 -10.74 -8.04 -10.42
CA LYS A 45 -10.47 -9.20 -11.29
C LYS A 45 -9.01 -9.63 -11.30
N LEU A 46 -8.11 -8.77 -10.85
CA LEU A 46 -6.72 -9.12 -10.56
C LEU A 46 -6.56 -9.76 -9.17
N GLY A 47 -7.67 -10.07 -8.47
CA GLY A 47 -7.63 -10.74 -7.16
C GLY A 47 -7.35 -9.80 -5.99
N VAL A 48 -7.67 -8.52 -6.12
CA VAL A 48 -7.51 -7.53 -5.06
C VAL A 48 -8.77 -7.45 -4.19
N LYS A 49 -8.59 -7.45 -2.87
CA LYS A 49 -9.66 -7.33 -1.87
C LYS A 49 -9.59 -5.99 -1.13
N HIS A 50 -10.65 -5.19 -1.29
CA HIS A 50 -10.78 -3.84 -0.71
C HIS A 50 -11.74 -3.80 0.49
N GLY A 51 -11.93 -2.59 1.04
CA GLY A 51 -12.95 -2.32 2.07
C GLY A 51 -12.42 -2.28 3.51
N LYS A 52 -11.13 -2.00 3.69
CA LYS A 52 -10.52 -1.89 5.02
C LYS A 52 -9.41 -0.85 5.05
N HIS A 53 -9.23 -0.26 6.23
CA HIS A 53 -8.03 0.46 6.59
C HIS A 53 -7.03 -0.54 7.19
N ILE A 54 -5.80 -0.56 6.68
CA ILE A 54 -4.74 -1.45 7.16
C ILE A 54 -3.69 -0.58 7.82
N ASP A 55 -3.47 -0.83 9.10
CA ASP A 55 -2.48 -0.14 9.89
C ASP A 55 -1.60 -1.17 10.59
N PHE A 56 -0.40 -1.36 10.05
CA PHE A 56 0.59 -2.29 10.59
C PHE A 56 1.34 -1.71 11.79
N ASN A 57 1.37 -0.38 11.93
CA ASN A 57 2.12 0.29 12.99
C ASN A 57 1.32 0.34 14.28
N LEU A 58 0.01 0.63 14.22
CA LEU A 58 -0.84 0.81 15.40
C LEU A 58 -0.77 -0.36 16.40
N PRO A 59 -0.81 -1.65 15.99
CA PRO A 59 -0.66 -2.77 16.93
C PRO A 59 0.69 -2.80 17.66
N LYS A 60 1.75 -2.21 17.09
CA LYS A 60 3.10 -2.16 17.67
C LYS A 60 3.31 -0.94 18.54
N ILE A 61 2.78 0.22 18.14
CA ILE A 61 2.97 1.49 18.85
C ILE A 61 1.88 1.75 19.90
N GLY A 62 0.74 1.05 19.83
CA GLY A 62 -0.41 1.18 20.73
C GLY A 62 -1.25 2.45 20.51
N LYS A 63 -0.59 3.59 20.29
CA LYS A 63 -1.26 4.88 20.02
C LYS A 63 -0.34 5.81 19.23
N TYR A 64 -0.91 6.48 18.23
CA TYR A 64 -0.24 7.60 17.57
C TYR A 64 -0.16 8.81 18.49
N ASN A 65 1.04 9.36 18.64
CA ASN A 65 1.27 10.67 19.25
C ASN A 65 1.82 11.63 18.19
N VAL A 66 0.96 12.49 17.67
CA VAL A 66 1.32 13.50 16.67
C VAL A 66 1.56 14.88 17.28
N ALA A 67 1.40 15.02 18.59
CA ALA A 67 1.70 16.27 19.30
C ALA A 67 3.21 16.43 19.57
N GLU A 68 3.93 15.32 19.71
CA GLU A 68 5.37 15.29 19.96
C GLU A 68 6.13 14.97 18.67
N ALA A 69 6.94 15.90 18.18
CA ALA A 69 7.65 15.75 16.91
C ALA A 69 8.54 14.49 16.85
N ASN A 70 9.19 14.14 17.97
CA ASN A 70 10.04 12.95 18.06
C ASN A 70 9.23 11.65 17.91
N GLU A 71 7.97 11.60 18.36
CA GLU A 71 7.12 10.43 18.18
C GLU A 71 6.69 10.26 16.71
N HIS A 72 6.50 11.36 15.98
CA HIS A 72 6.29 11.34 14.53
C HIS A 72 7.52 10.81 13.78
N TYR A 73 8.73 11.25 14.15
CA TYR A 73 9.95 10.80 13.46
C TYR A 73 10.25 9.31 13.64
N LYS A 74 9.82 8.71 14.75
CA LYS A 74 9.97 7.26 15.00
C LYS A 74 9.21 6.38 14.01
N ILE A 75 8.17 6.91 13.37
CA ILE A 75 7.28 6.12 12.48
C ILE A 75 7.44 6.47 10.99
N CYS A 76 8.04 7.61 10.65
CA CYS A 76 8.16 8.08 9.26
C CYS A 76 9.51 7.74 8.60
N GLY A 77 10.57 7.55 9.39
CA GLY A 77 11.89 7.19 8.86
C GLY A 77 11.97 5.75 8.37
N ARG A 78 11.42 4.80 9.14
CA ARG A 78 11.41 3.36 8.83
C ARG A 78 10.09 2.72 9.30
N PRO A 79 9.67 1.61 8.68
CA PRO A 79 8.53 0.83 9.16
C PRO A 79 8.74 0.37 10.60
N VAL A 80 7.73 0.52 11.46
CA VAL A 80 7.76 -0.07 12.82
C VAL A 80 7.53 -1.57 12.76
N ASP A 81 6.67 -2.00 11.83
CA ASP A 81 6.43 -3.39 11.50
C ASP A 81 6.98 -3.68 10.09
N ASP A 82 7.66 -4.81 9.90
CA ASP A 82 8.23 -5.20 8.60
C ASP A 82 7.17 -5.39 7.51
N LYS A 83 5.91 -5.66 7.88
CA LYS A 83 4.79 -5.70 6.93
C LYS A 83 4.44 -4.33 6.38
N ALA A 84 4.76 -3.24 7.10
CA ALA A 84 4.42 -1.87 6.73
C ALA A 84 5.33 -1.27 5.63
N ARG A 85 6.22 -2.07 5.03
CA ARG A 85 7.06 -1.64 3.91
C ARG A 85 6.20 -1.37 2.68
N LEU A 86 6.34 -0.17 2.09
CA LEU A 86 5.68 0.17 0.82
C LEU A 86 6.06 -0.82 -0.30
N SER A 87 7.28 -1.33 -0.28
CA SER A 87 7.76 -2.33 -1.24
C SER A 87 6.96 -3.64 -1.21
N ASN A 88 6.35 -4.01 -0.08
CA ASN A 88 5.43 -5.15 -0.02
C ASN A 88 4.16 -4.89 -0.84
N LEU A 89 3.61 -3.68 -0.75
CA LEU A 89 2.46 -3.27 -1.57
C LEU A 89 2.83 -3.23 -3.06
N LEU A 90 4.00 -2.67 -3.40
CA LEU A 90 4.47 -2.60 -4.78
C LEU A 90 4.73 -4.00 -5.37
N LEU A 91 5.35 -4.91 -4.61
CA LEU A 91 5.50 -6.31 -5.00
C LEU A 91 4.14 -6.96 -5.26
N THR A 92 3.17 -6.71 -4.38
CA THR A 92 1.80 -7.23 -4.53
C THR A 92 1.17 -6.73 -5.83
N ILE A 93 1.24 -5.43 -6.10
CA ILE A 93 0.72 -4.80 -7.33
C ILE A 93 1.36 -5.42 -8.58
N LEU A 94 2.69 -5.57 -8.59
CA LEU A 94 3.43 -6.19 -9.70
C LEU A 94 2.94 -7.61 -9.98
N GLN A 95 2.84 -8.45 -8.95
CA GLN A 95 2.37 -9.82 -9.13
C GLN A 95 0.89 -9.88 -9.55
N ARG A 96 0.05 -8.96 -9.07
CA ARG A 96 -1.35 -8.85 -9.53
C ARG A 96 -1.47 -8.40 -10.99
N CYS A 97 -0.46 -7.70 -11.52
CA CYS A 97 -0.32 -7.41 -12.95
C CYS A 97 0.30 -8.57 -13.76
N GLY A 98 0.56 -9.73 -13.16
CA GLY A 98 1.19 -10.87 -13.84
C GLY A 98 2.70 -10.77 -14.00
N VAL A 99 3.36 -9.80 -13.36
CA VAL A 99 4.83 -9.70 -13.36
C VAL A 99 5.40 -10.82 -12.50
N LYS A 100 6.20 -11.69 -13.11
CA LYS A 100 6.89 -12.80 -12.44
C LYS A 100 8.13 -12.28 -11.70
N THR A 101 7.95 -11.83 -10.47
CA THR A 101 9.05 -11.46 -9.57
C THR A 101 8.77 -11.89 -8.14
N GLU A 102 9.80 -12.38 -7.46
CA GLU A 102 9.72 -12.83 -6.06
C GLU A 102 9.97 -11.70 -5.07
N LYS A 103 10.62 -10.60 -5.52
CA LYS A 103 11.03 -9.50 -4.66
C LYS A 103 10.98 -8.16 -5.40
N PHE A 104 10.71 -7.10 -4.66
CA PHE A 104 10.86 -5.72 -5.11
C PHE A 104 11.60 -4.92 -4.03
N GLN A 105 12.81 -4.44 -4.35
CA GLN A 105 13.64 -3.70 -3.40
C GLN A 105 13.84 -4.46 -2.07
N ASP A 106 13.42 -3.90 -0.94
CA ASP A 106 13.51 -4.45 0.40
C ASP A 106 12.23 -5.17 0.85
N SER A 107 11.33 -5.50 -0.09
CA SER A 107 10.09 -6.23 0.23
C SER A 107 10.40 -7.54 0.95
N THR A 108 9.62 -7.83 1.98
CA THR A 108 9.68 -9.07 2.77
C THR A 108 8.59 -10.07 2.39
N GLY A 109 7.58 -9.63 1.61
CA GLY A 109 6.53 -10.49 1.08
C GLY A 109 5.39 -9.70 0.45
N VAL A 110 4.38 -10.40 -0.06
CA VAL A 110 3.13 -9.78 -0.52
C VAL A 110 2.23 -9.40 0.67
N LEU A 111 1.40 -8.38 0.48
CA LEU A 111 0.38 -8.00 1.45
C LEU A 111 -0.85 -8.88 1.28
N SER A 112 -0.88 -9.99 2.01
CA SER A 112 -2.03 -10.92 2.06
C SER A 112 -3.34 -10.22 2.42
N GLU A 113 -3.25 -9.11 3.13
CA GLU A 113 -4.38 -8.31 3.54
C GLU A 113 -5.14 -7.74 2.32
N VAL A 114 -4.47 -7.41 1.22
CA VAL A 114 -5.13 -6.81 0.03
C VAL A 114 -5.40 -7.83 -1.08
N VAL A 115 -5.12 -9.12 -0.85
CA VAL A 115 -5.31 -10.18 -1.84
C VAL A 115 -6.50 -11.07 -1.43
N ALA A 116 -7.28 -11.52 -2.41
CA ALA A 116 -8.40 -12.45 -2.25
C ALA A 116 -7.96 -13.91 -2.27
#